data_AF-A0A7K8LLD6-F1
#
_entry.id   AF-A0A7K8LLD6-F1
#
_cell.length_a   1.000
_cell.length_b   1.000
_cell.length_c   1.000
_cell.angle_alpha   90.00
_cell.angle_beta   90.00
_cell.angle_gamma   90.00
#
_symmetry.space_group_name_H-M   'P 1'
#
loop_
_entity.id
_entity.type
_entity.pdbx_description
1 polymer ?
#
loop_
_entity_poly.entity_id
_entity_poly.type
_entity_poly.pdbx_seq_one_letter_code
_entity_poly.pdbx_strand_id
1 'polypeptide(L)'
;LSPSLNPTVSSFLSPGRPADKLVVVPPEPVVPYGGSVQLNCSLACARGTVQWKGLDTNLGGITSFPTHSILRISNAVVATGGTKICQGVCHRQHYQRTVDLKVYALPDTLQLEADPRVPEPGQPAGLRCSAQGVYPLTGLRLTWYRGDQALEDSDFDATETNEELFDITSTLPVAGTEVGDGVEFRCEVTLSVGQETFTRVASAVASAGAVTEQPVATAASAGSPQTAAATTASPSTASPVTPTALPPEPSRPASRDLVTGSPAARPATTTLPGSGTASPPAEAQGTAGDSISWSSATGTGPSVGTSPACSLQIWSLPPNGTQGRALRIECRAWCAGNATVRWLRTPVALSQYREEAAGSSSALQLDRAEPRHQGHYQCVLLGHRSQVVSLQLTVSDDPSGAGPAIASGTTFSLLGLIVTSVVSHRLWKRFRSQYELP
;
A
#
# COMPACT_ATOMS: atom_id res chain seq x y z
N LEU A 1 -46.38 39.56 -55.86
CA LEU A 1 -46.48 40.14 -54.50
C LEU A 1 -46.35 38.99 -53.49
N SER A 2 -46.07 39.31 -52.22
CA SER A 2 -45.81 38.48 -51.03
C SER A 2 -46.28 37.00 -51.02
N PRO A 3 -45.52 36.14 -50.32
CA PRO A 3 -46.09 35.51 -49.12
C PRO A 3 -45.50 36.03 -47.79
N SER A 4 -46.18 35.69 -46.70
CA SER A 4 -45.94 36.09 -45.31
C SER A 4 -44.72 35.45 -44.65
N LEU A 5 -44.22 36.10 -43.59
CA LEU A 5 -43.17 35.57 -42.71
C LEU A 5 -43.68 34.38 -41.88
N ASN A 6 -42.79 33.41 -41.62
CA ASN A 6 -42.86 32.54 -40.45
C ASN A 6 -41.81 33.01 -39.43
N PRO A 7 -42.15 33.19 -38.13
CA PRO A 7 -41.16 33.50 -37.10
C PRO A 7 -40.33 32.26 -36.77
N THR A 8 -39.00 32.38 -36.83
CA THR A 8 -38.08 31.34 -36.37
C THR A 8 -38.16 31.20 -34.84
N VAL A 9 -38.40 29.98 -34.36
CA VAL A 9 -38.25 29.66 -32.94
C VAL A 9 -36.77 29.67 -32.60
N SER A 10 -36.28 30.82 -32.11
CA SER A 10 -34.93 30.93 -31.57
C SER A 10 -34.88 30.23 -30.21
N SER A 11 -34.55 28.94 -30.24
CA SER A 11 -34.29 28.14 -29.04
C SER A 11 -32.98 28.59 -28.40
N PHE A 12 -33.07 29.59 -27.51
CA PHE A 12 -31.97 30.00 -26.66
C PHE A 12 -31.49 28.82 -25.81
N LEU A 13 -30.42 28.17 -26.26
CA LEU A 13 -29.65 27.20 -25.49
C LEU A 13 -29.01 27.92 -24.30
N SER A 14 -29.74 27.95 -23.18
CA SER A 14 -29.21 28.40 -21.89
C SER A 14 -27.87 27.72 -21.62
N PRO A 15 -26.80 28.47 -21.31
CA PRO A 15 -25.54 27.87 -20.88
C PRO A 15 -25.80 26.92 -19.71
N GLY A 16 -25.41 25.65 -19.89
CA GLY A 16 -25.72 24.61 -18.92
C GLY A 16 -25.19 24.99 -17.54
N ARG A 17 -26.08 25.11 -16.55
CA ARG A 17 -25.66 25.21 -15.14
C ARG A 17 -24.67 24.06 -14.86
N PRO A 18 -23.59 24.29 -14.09
CA PRO A 18 -22.93 23.16 -13.44
C PRO A 18 -24.00 22.46 -12.60
N ALA A 19 -24.26 21.18 -12.89
CA ALA A 19 -25.29 20.45 -12.18
C ALA A 19 -24.89 20.36 -10.71
N ASP A 20 -25.77 20.82 -9.82
CA ASP A 20 -25.63 20.82 -8.35
C ASP A 20 -25.62 19.38 -7.79
N LYS A 21 -24.69 18.54 -8.26
CA LYS A 21 -24.69 17.08 -8.10
C LYS A 21 -24.04 16.69 -6.78
N LEU A 22 -24.77 15.93 -5.97
CA LEU A 22 -24.24 15.25 -4.79
C LEU A 22 -23.35 14.07 -5.22
N VAL A 23 -22.10 14.06 -4.77
CA VAL A 23 -21.08 13.07 -5.11
C VAL A 23 -20.56 12.42 -3.82
N VAL A 24 -20.34 11.11 -3.84
CA VAL A 24 -19.65 10.36 -2.78
C VAL A 24 -18.35 9.81 -3.35
N VAL A 25 -17.27 9.94 -2.58
CA VAL A 25 -15.92 9.47 -2.94
C VAL A 25 -15.37 8.61 -1.79
N PRO A 26 -14.85 7.39 -2.06
CA PRO A 26 -14.90 6.69 -3.35
C PRO A 26 -16.33 6.27 -3.73
N PRO A 27 -16.63 6.06 -5.03
CA PRO A 27 -17.96 5.69 -5.49
C PRO A 27 -18.32 4.23 -5.21
N GLU A 28 -17.31 3.35 -5.16
CA GLU A 28 -17.39 1.95 -4.74
C GLU A 28 -16.42 1.76 -3.56
N PRO A 29 -16.83 2.06 -2.32
CA PRO A 29 -15.97 1.91 -1.16
C PRO A 29 -15.76 0.44 -0.80
N VAL A 30 -14.49 0.04 -0.70
CA VAL A 30 -14.03 -1.28 -0.23
C VAL A 30 -13.14 -1.07 1.01
N VAL A 31 -13.24 -1.94 2.02
CA VAL A 31 -12.43 -1.87 3.25
C VAL A 31 -12.11 -3.27 3.78
N PRO A 32 -10.87 -3.54 4.26
CA PRO A 32 -10.59 -4.80 4.94
C PRO A 32 -11.27 -4.88 6.30
N TYR A 33 -11.56 -6.10 6.77
CA TYR A 33 -12.00 -6.39 8.13
C TYR A 33 -10.96 -5.92 9.15
N GLY A 34 -11.40 -5.35 10.28
CA GLY A 34 -10.55 -4.58 11.21
C GLY A 34 -10.01 -3.25 10.65
N GLY A 35 -10.21 -2.98 9.36
CA GLY A 35 -9.70 -1.82 8.65
C GLY A 35 -10.42 -0.51 8.96
N SER A 36 -9.99 0.56 8.29
CA SER A 36 -10.58 1.90 8.39
C SER A 36 -10.71 2.54 7.02
N VAL A 37 -11.82 3.26 6.78
CA VAL A 37 -12.11 3.92 5.50
C VAL A 37 -12.81 5.26 5.75
N GLN A 38 -12.68 6.21 4.81
CA GLN A 38 -13.37 7.50 4.86
C GLN A 38 -14.17 7.72 3.58
N LEU A 39 -15.46 7.98 3.73
CA LEU A 39 -16.38 8.29 2.64
C LEU A 39 -16.65 9.80 2.69
N ASN A 40 -16.17 10.53 1.69
CA ASN A 40 -16.41 11.96 1.56
C ASN A 40 -17.62 12.21 0.64
N CYS A 41 -18.73 12.68 1.22
CA CYS A 41 -19.86 13.15 0.43
C CYS A 41 -19.78 14.67 0.25
N SER A 42 -19.84 15.16 -0.98
CA SER A 42 -19.75 16.60 -1.30
C SER A 42 -20.85 17.06 -2.25
N LEU A 43 -21.26 18.32 -2.10
CA LEU A 43 -22.27 19.00 -2.90
C LEU A 43 -21.71 20.35 -3.37
N ALA A 44 -21.65 20.56 -4.69
CA ALA A 44 -21.03 21.73 -5.31
C ALA A 44 -21.86 23.02 -5.23
N CYS A 45 -22.50 23.30 -4.08
CA CYS A 45 -23.49 24.36 -3.91
C CYS A 45 -23.13 25.34 -2.79
N ALA A 46 -23.09 26.64 -3.12
CA ALA A 46 -22.90 27.70 -2.14
C ALA A 46 -24.09 27.77 -1.16
N ARG A 47 -23.81 27.65 0.15
CA ARG A 47 -24.83 27.51 1.21
C ARG A 47 -25.80 26.34 1.03
N GLY A 48 -25.35 25.26 0.36
CA GLY A 48 -25.97 23.95 0.53
C GLY A 48 -25.75 23.39 1.95
N THR A 49 -26.30 22.20 2.18
CA THR A 49 -25.96 21.34 3.34
C THR A 49 -25.77 19.90 2.88
N VAL A 50 -24.96 19.12 3.60
CA VAL A 50 -24.68 17.71 3.33
C VAL A 50 -24.65 16.92 4.63
N GLN A 51 -25.28 15.74 4.65
CA GLN A 51 -25.36 14.86 5.81
C GLN A 51 -25.44 13.38 5.41
N TRP A 52 -24.92 12.50 6.27
CA TRP A 52 -25.16 11.06 6.16
C TRP A 52 -26.44 10.66 6.90
N LYS A 53 -27.14 9.63 6.42
CA LYS A 53 -28.40 9.11 6.98
C LYS A 53 -28.40 7.58 6.94
N GLY A 54 -29.11 6.95 7.88
CA GLY A 54 -29.26 5.49 7.91
C GLY A 54 -27.95 4.80 8.25
N LEU A 55 -27.24 5.35 9.25
CA LEU A 55 -26.08 4.72 9.85
C LEU A 55 -26.52 4.17 11.20
N ASP A 56 -26.23 2.90 11.46
CA ASP A 56 -26.34 2.32 12.79
C ASP A 56 -25.41 3.07 13.74
N THR A 57 -25.83 3.22 15.00
CA THR A 57 -25.30 4.24 15.93
C THR A 57 -23.82 4.08 16.29
N ASN A 58 -23.20 2.98 15.88
CA ASN A 58 -21.84 2.58 16.24
C ASN A 58 -20.86 2.61 15.04
N LEU A 59 -21.31 2.90 13.81
CA LEU A 59 -20.52 2.75 12.58
C LEU A 59 -19.34 3.73 12.42
N GLY A 60 -19.25 4.78 13.25
CA GLY A 60 -18.08 5.64 13.33
C GLY A 60 -18.36 7.15 13.34
N GLY A 61 -17.31 7.94 13.13
CA GLY A 61 -17.31 9.39 13.33
C GLY A 61 -17.69 10.19 12.09
N ILE A 62 -18.76 10.98 12.17
CA ILE A 62 -19.16 11.93 11.12
C ILE A 62 -18.49 13.29 11.36
N THR A 63 -17.87 13.87 10.33
CA THR A 63 -17.38 15.26 10.35
C THR A 63 -18.07 16.06 9.24
N SER A 64 -19.02 16.93 9.60
CA SER A 64 -19.80 17.72 8.65
C SER A 64 -19.30 19.16 8.51
N PHE A 65 -19.24 19.62 7.27
CA PHE A 65 -18.91 20.97 6.84
C PHE A 65 -20.03 21.50 5.92
N PRO A 66 -20.07 22.81 5.57
CA PRO A 66 -21.19 23.36 4.79
C PRO A 66 -21.42 22.69 3.43
N THR A 67 -20.35 22.34 2.71
CA THR A 67 -20.42 21.77 1.34
C THR A 67 -20.14 20.27 1.27
N HIS A 68 -19.76 19.63 2.39
CA HIS A 68 -19.39 18.22 2.40
C HIS A 68 -19.46 17.60 3.80
N SER A 69 -19.67 16.29 3.89
CA SER A 69 -19.68 15.53 5.13
C SER A 69 -18.87 14.25 4.97
N ILE A 70 -17.91 14.04 5.87
CA ILE A 70 -17.01 12.89 5.86
C ILE A 70 -17.48 11.88 6.90
N LEU A 71 -17.84 10.68 6.46
CA LEU A 71 -18.07 9.53 7.33
C LEU A 71 -16.74 8.78 7.50
N ARG A 72 -16.27 8.66 8.74
CA ARG A 72 -15.07 7.88 9.11
C ARG A 72 -15.49 6.57 9.76
N ILE A 73 -15.10 5.46 9.15
CA ILE A 73 -15.34 4.10 9.64
C ILE A 73 -14.00 3.53 10.10
N SER A 74 -13.99 2.85 11.24
CA SER A 74 -12.78 2.30 11.86
C SER A 74 -13.09 0.99 12.59
N ASN A 75 -12.19 0.01 12.48
CA ASN A 75 -12.40 -1.36 12.92
C ASN A 75 -13.66 -1.99 12.28
N ALA A 76 -13.70 -1.98 10.94
CA ALA A 76 -14.83 -2.48 10.18
C ALA A 76 -15.05 -3.99 10.39
N VAL A 77 -16.28 -4.38 10.73
CA VAL A 77 -16.73 -5.78 10.81
C VAL A 77 -17.71 -6.08 9.66
N VAL A 78 -18.14 -7.33 9.47
CA VAL A 78 -19.06 -7.72 8.38
C VAL A 78 -20.34 -6.86 8.38
N ALA A 79 -21.03 -6.76 9.52
CA ALA A 79 -22.17 -5.85 9.72
C ALA A 79 -21.90 -4.34 9.51
N THR A 80 -20.65 -3.90 9.33
CA THR A 80 -20.32 -2.51 8.93
C THR A 80 -20.60 -2.25 7.44
N GLY A 81 -20.61 -3.31 6.62
CA GLY A 81 -20.79 -3.27 5.18
C GLY A 81 -22.20 -2.87 4.74
N GLY A 82 -22.49 -3.07 3.46
CA GLY A 82 -23.75 -2.71 2.84
C GLY A 82 -23.99 -1.21 2.73
N THR A 83 -25.24 -0.84 2.46
CA THR A 83 -25.63 0.47 1.96
C THR A 83 -25.31 1.64 2.92
N LYS A 84 -24.82 2.75 2.36
CA LYS A 84 -24.55 4.02 3.05
C LYS A 84 -25.18 5.17 2.25
N ILE A 85 -26.05 5.96 2.90
CA ILE A 85 -26.85 7.00 2.22
C ILE A 85 -26.34 8.39 2.62
N CYS A 86 -25.92 9.18 1.64
CA CYS A 86 -25.73 10.61 1.79
C CYS A 86 -26.92 11.39 1.23
N GLN A 87 -27.33 12.45 1.93
CA GLN A 87 -28.34 13.41 1.50
C GLN A 87 -27.76 14.83 1.52
N GLY A 88 -28.22 15.68 0.61
CA GLY A 88 -27.85 17.09 0.56
C GLY A 88 -28.99 17.98 0.09
N VAL A 89 -28.95 19.25 0.47
CA VAL A 89 -29.96 20.25 0.12
C VAL A 89 -29.29 21.49 -0.46
N CYS A 90 -29.82 21.99 -1.57
CA CYS A 90 -29.30 23.17 -2.26
C CYS A 90 -30.45 23.92 -2.94
N HIS A 91 -30.62 25.21 -2.68
CA HIS A 91 -31.69 26.04 -3.28
C HIS A 91 -33.11 25.43 -3.19
N ARG A 92 -33.45 24.76 -2.07
CA ARG A 92 -34.68 23.96 -1.84
C ARG A 92 -34.83 22.67 -2.68
N GLN A 93 -33.85 22.34 -3.52
CA GLN A 93 -33.77 21.02 -4.16
C GLN A 93 -33.07 20.03 -3.22
N HIS A 94 -33.57 18.79 -3.21
CA HIS A 94 -33.04 17.70 -2.40
C HIS A 94 -32.30 16.70 -3.29
N TYR A 95 -31.14 16.27 -2.83
CA TYR A 95 -30.28 15.30 -3.51
C TYR A 95 -30.01 14.12 -2.57
N GLN A 96 -29.93 12.93 -3.15
CA GLN A 96 -29.51 11.72 -2.45
C GLN A 96 -28.49 10.97 -3.30
N ARG A 97 -27.44 10.47 -2.66
CA ARG A 97 -26.46 9.59 -3.28
C ARG A 97 -26.23 8.41 -2.35
N THR A 98 -26.48 7.23 -2.88
CA THR A 98 -26.25 5.95 -2.21
C THR A 98 -24.94 5.36 -2.74
N VAL A 99 -24.16 4.77 -1.85
CA VAL A 99 -23.05 3.85 -2.18
C VAL A 99 -23.20 2.59 -1.32
N ASP A 100 -22.53 1.52 -1.73
CA ASP A 100 -22.54 0.26 -1.00
C ASP A 100 -21.12 -0.02 -0.49
N LEU A 101 -20.95 -0.21 0.82
CA LEU A 101 -19.65 -0.46 1.45
C LEU A 101 -19.37 -1.96 1.47
N LYS A 102 -18.34 -2.39 0.74
CA LYS A 102 -17.93 -3.78 0.72
C LYS A 102 -16.82 -4.00 1.75
N VAL A 103 -17.08 -4.88 2.71
CA VAL A 103 -16.07 -5.38 3.64
C VAL A 103 -15.46 -6.65 3.03
N TYR A 104 -14.15 -6.84 3.17
CA TYR A 104 -13.47 -8.07 2.77
C TYR A 104 -12.48 -8.54 3.82
N ALA A 105 -12.20 -9.83 3.85
CA ALA A 105 -11.15 -10.43 4.67
C ALA A 105 -10.49 -11.54 3.85
N LEU A 106 -9.15 -11.51 3.78
CA LEU A 106 -8.34 -12.53 3.14
C LEU A 106 -6.97 -12.49 3.83
N PRO A 107 -6.50 -13.59 4.45
CA PRO A 107 -5.24 -13.59 5.19
C PRO A 107 -4.04 -13.36 4.25
N ASP A 108 -2.94 -12.84 4.79
CA ASP A 108 -1.72 -12.60 4.01
C ASP A 108 -0.95 -13.87 3.63
N THR A 109 -1.25 -14.99 4.30
CA THR A 109 -0.70 -16.32 4.00
C THR A 109 -1.83 -17.37 3.91
N LEU A 110 -1.66 -18.34 3.03
CA LEU A 110 -2.46 -19.58 3.01
C LEU A 110 -1.70 -20.66 3.77
N GLN A 111 -2.40 -21.57 4.44
CA GLN A 111 -1.81 -22.78 5.02
C GLN A 111 -1.89 -23.90 3.98
N LEU A 112 -0.74 -24.35 3.48
CA LEU A 112 -0.64 -25.50 2.58
C LEU A 112 0.10 -26.63 3.31
N GLU A 113 -0.62 -27.72 3.54
CA GLU A 113 -0.14 -28.94 4.18
C GLU A 113 -0.04 -30.06 3.15
N ALA A 114 0.89 -30.98 3.34
CA ALA A 114 1.06 -32.18 2.53
C ALA A 114 1.13 -33.42 3.42
N ASP A 115 0.56 -34.53 2.95
CA ASP A 115 0.69 -35.87 3.54
C ASP A 115 1.06 -36.88 2.44
N PRO A 116 2.30 -37.43 2.43
CA PRO A 116 3.40 -37.15 3.37
C PRO A 116 3.89 -35.69 3.30
N ARG A 117 4.51 -35.23 4.40
CA ARG A 117 4.97 -33.83 4.61
C ARG A 117 5.85 -33.24 3.50
N VAL A 118 6.52 -34.10 2.74
CA VAL A 118 7.21 -33.78 1.50
C VAL A 118 6.67 -34.78 0.47
N PRO A 119 6.07 -34.34 -0.65
CA PRO A 119 5.65 -35.25 -1.71
C PRO A 119 6.87 -35.94 -2.33
N GLU A 120 6.95 -37.26 -2.18
CA GLU A 120 8.06 -38.07 -2.73
C GLU A 120 7.73 -38.53 -4.16
N PRO A 121 8.66 -38.38 -5.13
CA PRO A 121 8.42 -38.77 -6.52
C PRO A 121 8.00 -40.22 -6.69
N GLY A 122 6.94 -40.44 -7.47
CA GLY A 122 6.33 -41.77 -7.69
C GLY A 122 5.35 -42.22 -6.61
N GLN A 123 5.23 -41.52 -5.46
CA GLN A 123 4.30 -41.87 -4.38
C GLN A 123 3.08 -40.95 -4.37
N PRO A 124 1.87 -41.48 -4.07
CA PRO A 124 0.67 -40.64 -3.96
C PRO A 124 0.77 -39.71 -2.76
N ALA A 125 0.19 -38.51 -2.87
CA ALA A 125 0.18 -37.51 -1.80
C ALA A 125 -1.19 -36.83 -1.71
N GLY A 126 -1.62 -36.49 -0.50
CA GLY A 126 -2.73 -35.57 -0.25
C GLY A 126 -2.20 -34.18 0.02
N LEU A 127 -2.70 -33.17 -0.69
CA LEU A 127 -2.44 -31.76 -0.38
C LEU A 127 -3.69 -31.13 0.23
N ARG A 128 -3.51 -30.28 1.25
CA ARG A 128 -4.60 -29.55 1.92
C ARG A 128 -4.27 -28.07 1.96
N CYS A 129 -5.06 -27.26 1.27
CA CYS A 129 -4.97 -25.81 1.32
C CYS A 129 -6.09 -25.26 2.20
N SER A 130 -5.77 -24.34 3.11
CA SER A 130 -6.76 -23.71 3.97
C SER A 130 -6.43 -22.25 4.28
N ALA A 131 -7.46 -21.46 4.55
CA ALA A 131 -7.35 -20.06 4.94
C ALA A 131 -8.44 -19.74 5.96
N GLN A 132 -8.08 -19.00 7.01
CA GLN A 132 -8.98 -18.67 8.10
C GLN A 132 -9.50 -17.23 7.98
N GLY A 133 -10.71 -16.99 8.47
CA GLY A 133 -11.31 -15.65 8.53
C GLY A 133 -11.51 -14.98 7.17
N VAL A 134 -11.89 -15.73 6.13
CA VAL A 134 -12.12 -15.23 4.77
C VAL A 134 -13.52 -14.65 4.62
N TYR A 135 -13.68 -13.53 3.91
CA TYR A 135 -14.98 -12.93 3.61
C TYR A 135 -14.93 -11.99 2.38
N PRO A 136 -15.99 -11.89 1.56
CA PRO A 136 -17.12 -12.82 1.45
C PRO A 136 -16.73 -14.08 0.66
N LEU A 137 -17.58 -15.11 0.70
CA LEU A 137 -17.47 -16.25 -0.24
C LEU A 137 -17.87 -15.86 -1.68
N THR A 138 -18.74 -14.86 -1.84
CA THR A 138 -19.15 -14.37 -3.18
C THR A 138 -18.00 -13.68 -3.89
N GLY A 139 -17.54 -14.24 -5.00
CA GLY A 139 -16.36 -13.73 -5.74
C GLY A 139 -15.03 -14.29 -5.24
N LEU A 140 -15.06 -15.22 -4.29
CA LEU A 140 -13.94 -16.08 -3.90
C LEU A 140 -13.79 -17.23 -4.91
N ARG A 141 -12.55 -17.57 -5.25
CA ARG A 141 -12.19 -18.75 -6.05
C ARG A 141 -10.87 -19.31 -5.52
N LEU A 142 -10.87 -20.57 -5.12
CA LEU A 142 -9.66 -21.36 -4.98
C LEU A 142 -9.32 -22.00 -6.33
N THR A 143 -8.03 -22.17 -6.65
CA THR A 143 -7.55 -22.87 -7.85
C THR A 143 -6.25 -23.60 -7.55
N TRP A 144 -6.21 -24.90 -7.87
CA TRP A 144 -5.00 -25.71 -7.76
C TRP A 144 -4.20 -25.68 -9.05
N TYR A 145 -2.88 -25.68 -8.93
CA TYR A 145 -1.93 -25.74 -10.03
C TYR A 145 -0.89 -26.85 -9.82
N ARG A 146 -0.47 -27.46 -10.93
CA ARG A 146 0.63 -28.42 -11.02
C ARG A 146 1.64 -27.88 -12.03
N GLY A 147 2.75 -27.32 -11.56
CA GLY A 147 3.55 -26.38 -12.33
C GLY A 147 2.69 -25.22 -12.84
N ASP A 148 2.76 -24.95 -14.15
CA ASP A 148 1.93 -23.92 -14.79
C ASP A 148 0.50 -24.37 -15.13
N GLN A 149 0.19 -25.67 -15.06
CA GLN A 149 -1.14 -26.19 -15.41
C GLN A 149 -2.13 -25.99 -14.25
N ALA A 150 -3.17 -25.19 -14.48
CA ALA A 150 -4.35 -25.16 -13.61
C ALA A 150 -5.12 -26.50 -13.70
N LEU A 151 -5.62 -26.97 -12.56
CA LEU A 151 -6.49 -28.14 -12.46
C LEU A 151 -7.96 -27.71 -12.50
N GLU A 152 -8.80 -28.50 -13.15
CA GLU A 152 -10.25 -28.25 -13.26
C GLU A 152 -11.00 -28.63 -11.96
N ASP A 153 -12.17 -28.05 -11.76
CA ASP A 153 -13.12 -28.33 -10.66
C ASP A 153 -12.54 -28.36 -9.22
N SER A 154 -11.69 -27.37 -8.91
CA SER A 154 -11.19 -27.13 -7.55
C SER A 154 -12.22 -26.48 -6.63
N ASP A 155 -13.01 -27.31 -5.94
CA ASP A 155 -13.98 -26.88 -4.91
C ASP A 155 -13.33 -26.69 -3.52
N PHE A 156 -14.06 -26.12 -2.56
CA PHE A 156 -13.63 -25.94 -1.17
C PHE A 156 -14.80 -26.02 -0.16
N ASP A 157 -14.57 -26.71 0.96
CA ASP A 157 -15.42 -26.63 2.14
C ASP A 157 -15.28 -25.25 2.78
N ALA A 158 -16.38 -24.68 3.29
CA ALA A 158 -16.39 -23.43 4.04
C ALA A 158 -17.20 -23.56 5.33
N THR A 159 -16.62 -23.13 6.46
CA THR A 159 -17.26 -23.14 7.79
C THR A 159 -17.36 -21.71 8.32
N GLU A 160 -18.56 -21.29 8.69
CA GLU A 160 -18.81 -19.95 9.25
C GLU A 160 -18.33 -19.84 10.71
N THR A 161 -17.72 -18.72 11.08
CA THR A 161 -17.24 -18.41 12.44
C THR A 161 -18.24 -17.53 13.20
N ASN A 162 -18.00 -17.29 14.50
CA ASN A 162 -18.87 -16.44 15.32
C ASN A 162 -18.83 -14.95 14.90
N GLU A 163 -17.89 -14.60 14.02
CA GLU A 163 -17.59 -13.24 13.55
C GLU A 163 -18.15 -12.95 12.14
N GLU A 164 -19.04 -13.82 11.63
CA GLU A 164 -19.61 -13.76 10.27
C GLU A 164 -18.55 -13.94 9.14
N LEU A 165 -17.38 -14.51 9.48
CA LEU A 165 -16.29 -14.87 8.56
C LEU A 165 -16.31 -16.36 8.24
N PHE A 166 -15.48 -16.81 7.28
CA PHE A 166 -15.42 -18.21 6.85
C PHE A 166 -14.00 -18.79 6.90
N ASP A 167 -13.84 -19.93 7.56
CA ASP A 167 -12.66 -20.78 7.43
C ASP A 167 -12.88 -21.73 6.25
N ILE A 168 -12.00 -21.65 5.24
CA ILE A 168 -12.07 -22.46 4.01
C ILE A 168 -11.03 -23.57 4.01
N THR A 169 -11.35 -24.72 3.39
CA THR A 169 -10.42 -25.84 3.16
C THR A 169 -10.70 -26.49 1.80
N SER A 170 -9.67 -26.69 1.00
CA SER A 170 -9.71 -27.56 -0.19
C SER A 170 -8.66 -28.65 -0.04
N THR A 171 -8.99 -29.86 -0.51
CA THR A 171 -8.05 -30.98 -0.56
C THR A 171 -7.87 -31.46 -2.00
N LEU A 172 -6.62 -31.75 -2.37
CA LEU A 172 -6.25 -32.27 -3.67
C LEU A 172 -5.55 -33.63 -3.47
N PRO A 173 -6.20 -34.75 -3.83
CA PRO A 173 -5.50 -36.03 -3.97
C PRO A 173 -4.64 -36.00 -5.24
N VAL A 174 -3.37 -36.39 -5.11
CA VAL A 174 -2.40 -36.47 -6.21
C VAL A 174 -1.94 -37.92 -6.36
N ALA A 175 -2.06 -38.48 -7.57
CA ALA A 175 -1.58 -39.83 -7.83
C ALA A 175 -0.05 -39.84 -7.98
N GLY A 176 0.62 -40.91 -7.54
CA GLY A 176 2.10 -40.97 -7.53
C GLY A 176 2.75 -40.84 -8.91
N THR A 177 2.04 -41.20 -9.98
CA THR A 177 2.44 -40.94 -11.38
C THR A 177 2.51 -39.46 -11.77
N GLU A 178 1.94 -38.58 -10.95
CA GLU A 178 1.85 -37.13 -11.15
C GLU A 178 2.83 -36.36 -10.25
N VAL A 179 3.41 -37.02 -9.24
CA VAL A 179 4.47 -36.50 -8.37
C VAL A 179 5.81 -36.82 -9.02
N GLY A 180 6.35 -35.86 -9.78
CA GLY A 180 7.71 -35.90 -10.32
C GLY A 180 8.70 -35.15 -9.43
N ASP A 181 10.00 -35.45 -9.56
CA ASP A 181 11.04 -34.69 -8.83
C ASP A 181 11.09 -33.24 -9.32
N GLY A 182 11.08 -32.29 -8.39
CA GLY A 182 11.01 -30.86 -8.67
C GLY A 182 9.65 -30.33 -9.13
N VAL A 183 8.58 -31.14 -9.13
CA VAL A 183 7.23 -30.67 -9.49
C VAL A 183 6.66 -29.78 -8.37
N GLU A 184 6.38 -28.52 -8.68
CA GLU A 184 5.66 -27.62 -7.78
C GLU A 184 4.14 -27.86 -7.85
N PHE A 185 3.50 -27.95 -6.68
CA PHE A 185 2.06 -27.86 -6.51
C PHE A 185 1.73 -26.55 -5.82
N ARG A 186 0.76 -25.81 -6.36
CA ARG A 186 0.44 -24.45 -5.90
C ARG A 186 -1.06 -24.31 -5.67
N CYS A 187 -1.43 -23.85 -4.48
CA CYS A 187 -2.78 -23.38 -4.18
C CYS A 187 -2.82 -21.87 -4.37
N GLU A 188 -3.75 -21.40 -5.20
CA GLU A 188 -4.07 -19.98 -5.37
C GLU A 188 -5.48 -19.72 -4.85
N VAL A 189 -5.66 -18.64 -4.09
CA VAL A 189 -6.96 -18.14 -3.65
C VAL A 189 -7.10 -16.70 -4.14
N THR A 190 -8.13 -16.47 -4.95
CA THR A 190 -8.49 -15.16 -5.51
C THR A 190 -9.81 -14.68 -4.92
N LEU A 191 -9.91 -13.40 -4.58
CA LEU A 191 -11.10 -12.78 -4.03
C LEU A 191 -11.38 -11.46 -4.76
N SER A 192 -12.52 -11.39 -5.47
CA SER A 192 -12.93 -10.22 -6.25
C SER A 192 -14.03 -9.44 -5.54
N VAL A 193 -13.75 -8.22 -5.11
CA VAL A 193 -14.67 -7.38 -4.30
C VAL A 193 -14.77 -5.98 -4.88
N GLY A 194 -15.87 -5.71 -5.59
CA GLY A 194 -16.04 -4.44 -6.31
C GLY A 194 -15.21 -4.43 -7.59
N GLN A 195 -14.29 -3.48 -7.69
CA GLN A 195 -13.31 -3.40 -8.78
C GLN A 195 -11.93 -3.94 -8.37
N GLU A 196 -11.76 -4.32 -7.10
CA GLU A 196 -10.51 -4.86 -6.55
C GLU A 196 -10.48 -6.39 -6.65
N THR A 197 -9.30 -6.95 -6.92
CA THR A 197 -9.05 -8.40 -6.86
C THR A 197 -7.80 -8.67 -6.04
N PHE A 198 -7.94 -9.50 -5.01
CA PHE A 198 -6.85 -9.90 -4.11
C PHE A 198 -6.47 -11.35 -4.37
N THR A 199 -5.18 -11.63 -4.59
CA THR A 199 -4.66 -12.98 -4.79
C THR A 199 -3.74 -13.37 -3.64
N ARG A 200 -3.82 -14.64 -3.22
CA ARG A 200 -2.92 -15.28 -2.25
C ARG A 200 -2.48 -16.62 -2.80
N VAL A 201 -1.24 -17.00 -2.48
CA VAL A 201 -0.56 -18.15 -3.06
C VAL A 201 0.22 -18.87 -1.96
N ALA A 202 0.17 -20.19 -1.96
CA ALA A 202 1.12 -21.05 -1.27
C ALA A 202 1.51 -22.22 -2.19
N SER A 203 2.75 -22.69 -2.10
CA SER A 203 3.22 -23.82 -2.89
C SER A 203 4.09 -24.80 -2.09
N ALA A 204 4.14 -26.03 -2.59
CA ALA A 204 4.93 -27.13 -2.06
C ALA A 204 5.61 -27.84 -3.24
N VAL A 205 6.89 -28.12 -3.13
CA VAL A 205 7.68 -28.76 -4.19
C VAL A 205 7.92 -30.22 -3.83
N ALA A 206 7.58 -31.12 -4.76
CA ALA A 206 7.92 -32.52 -4.66
C ALA A 206 9.44 -32.69 -4.78
N SER A 207 10.03 -33.50 -3.90
CA SER A 207 11.47 -33.76 -3.91
C SER A 207 11.76 -35.17 -3.45
N ALA A 208 12.69 -35.84 -4.14
CA ALA A 208 13.27 -37.08 -3.65
C ALA A 208 14.02 -36.79 -2.34
N GLY A 209 13.45 -37.25 -1.23
CA GLY A 209 14.03 -37.08 0.10
C GLY A 209 15.49 -37.57 0.11
N ALA A 210 16.42 -36.67 0.44
CA ALA A 210 17.84 -36.98 0.37
C ALA A 210 18.18 -38.11 1.36
N VAL A 211 18.38 -39.32 0.82
CA VAL A 211 18.76 -40.51 1.59
C VAL A 211 20.07 -40.21 2.29
N THR A 212 19.95 -39.83 3.56
CA THR A 212 21.09 -39.54 4.41
C THR A 212 21.64 -40.87 4.90
N GLU A 213 22.37 -41.56 4.01
CA GLU A 213 23.22 -42.68 4.39
C GLU A 213 24.34 -42.14 5.28
N GLN A 214 24.02 -42.00 6.57
CA GLN A 214 24.90 -41.46 7.59
C GLN A 214 26.10 -42.41 7.73
N PRO A 215 27.32 -42.03 7.33
CA PRO A 215 28.46 -42.91 7.42
C PRO A 215 28.72 -43.26 8.88
N VAL A 216 28.82 -44.57 9.18
CA VAL A 216 28.95 -45.06 10.55
C VAL A 216 30.30 -44.63 11.12
N ALA A 217 30.30 -43.54 11.88
CA ALA A 217 31.45 -43.05 12.62
C ALA A 217 31.73 -44.00 13.80
N THR A 218 32.60 -44.98 13.58
CA THR A 218 33.01 -45.96 14.60
C THR A 218 33.58 -45.26 15.82
N ALA A 219 32.93 -45.43 16.98
CA ALA A 219 33.36 -44.78 18.22
C ALA A 219 34.65 -45.39 18.77
N ALA A 220 35.62 -44.54 19.11
CA ALA A 220 36.79 -44.89 19.92
C ALA A 220 36.90 -43.88 21.07
N SER A 221 36.96 -44.36 22.32
CA SER A 221 36.91 -43.52 23.52
C SER A 221 38.10 -43.78 24.45
N ALA A 222 39.03 -42.83 24.46
CA ALA A 222 40.04 -42.53 25.49
C ALA A 222 40.72 -41.21 25.06
N GLY A 223 41.19 -40.32 25.93
CA GLY A 223 41.19 -40.29 27.39
C GLY A 223 42.20 -39.23 27.84
N SER A 224 41.76 -38.16 28.50
CA SER A 224 42.62 -37.07 29.00
C SER A 224 43.02 -37.37 30.46
N PRO A 225 44.23 -36.98 30.96
CA PRO A 225 44.41 -35.58 31.41
C PRO A 225 45.86 -35.00 31.43
N GLN A 226 45.93 -33.71 31.82
CA GLN A 226 46.97 -33.03 32.61
C GLN A 226 48.29 -32.49 31.98
N THR A 227 48.25 -31.19 31.66
CA THR A 227 48.98 -30.07 32.29
C THR A 227 50.41 -30.23 32.85
N ALA A 228 51.33 -29.38 32.37
CA ALA A 228 52.50 -28.85 33.10
C ALA A 228 52.84 -27.42 32.60
N ALA A 229 53.59 -26.59 33.35
CA ALA A 229 53.85 -25.18 33.01
C ALA A 229 55.15 -24.59 33.63
N ALA A 230 55.56 -23.40 33.15
CA ALA A 230 56.71 -22.56 33.58
C ALA A 230 58.11 -23.14 33.21
N THR A 231 59.19 -22.39 32.94
CA THR A 231 59.51 -20.94 32.71
C THR A 231 60.87 -20.86 31.91
N THR A 232 61.59 -19.77 31.58
CA THR A 232 61.71 -18.37 32.07
C THR A 232 62.42 -17.46 31.05
N ALA A 233 62.26 -16.13 31.18
CA ALA A 233 63.22 -15.05 30.84
C ALA A 233 63.55 -14.71 29.35
N SER A 234 64.17 -13.52 29.17
CA SER A 234 64.49 -12.81 27.91
C SER A 234 65.88 -12.13 28.04
N PRO A 235 66.54 -11.68 26.95
CA PRO A 235 66.57 -10.22 26.69
C PRO A 235 66.63 -9.78 25.20
N SER A 236 66.67 -8.45 24.98
CA SER A 236 66.64 -7.66 23.74
C SER A 236 67.80 -7.89 22.74
N THR A 237 67.82 -7.36 21.49
CA THR A 237 68.04 -5.92 21.16
C THR A 237 67.88 -5.61 19.64
N ALA A 238 67.59 -4.33 19.31
CA ALA A 238 67.79 -3.59 18.03
C ALA A 238 66.70 -3.60 16.92
N SER A 239 66.57 -2.43 16.28
CA SER A 239 65.65 -2.02 15.17
C SER A 239 66.46 -1.77 13.87
N PRO A 240 66.00 -1.10 12.76
CA PRO A 240 64.76 -0.32 12.44
C PRO A 240 63.98 -0.94 11.23
N VAL A 241 63.10 -0.32 10.40
CA VAL A 241 62.73 1.09 10.07
C VAL A 241 61.25 1.21 9.62
N THR A 242 60.76 2.45 9.48
CA THR A 242 59.48 2.90 8.85
C THR A 242 59.78 3.70 7.54
N PRO A 243 58.84 4.30 6.73
CA PRO A 243 57.53 4.89 7.07
C PRO A 243 56.34 4.69 6.08
N THR A 244 55.21 5.32 6.42
CA THR A 244 53.86 5.27 5.80
C THR A 244 53.65 6.29 4.66
N ALA A 245 52.70 6.03 3.75
CA ALA A 245 52.09 7.03 2.84
C ALA A 245 50.60 6.73 2.55
N LEU A 246 49.78 7.77 2.29
CA LEU A 246 48.33 7.67 2.02
C LEU A 246 47.84 8.90 1.18
N PRO A 247 47.10 8.74 0.07
CA PRO A 247 46.66 9.84 -0.82
C PRO A 247 45.14 10.21 -0.69
N PRO A 248 44.68 11.37 -1.24
CA PRO A 248 43.72 12.20 -0.49
C PRO A 248 42.41 12.65 -1.21
N GLU A 249 41.62 13.45 -0.49
CA GLU A 249 40.37 14.14 -0.89
C GLU A 249 40.61 15.49 -1.63
N PRO A 250 39.76 15.89 -2.60
CA PRO A 250 39.84 17.20 -3.27
C PRO A 250 38.90 18.26 -2.66
N SER A 251 39.34 19.53 -2.57
CA SER A 251 38.56 20.63 -1.97
C SER A 251 38.48 21.92 -2.81
N ARG A 252 37.52 22.78 -2.46
CA ARG A 252 37.08 24.01 -3.15
C ARG A 252 38.15 25.14 -3.17
N PRO A 253 38.33 25.89 -4.27
CA PRO A 253 39.01 27.19 -4.29
C PRO A 253 38.04 28.39 -4.15
N ALA A 254 38.54 29.56 -3.72
CA ALA A 254 37.78 30.80 -3.64
C ALA A 254 38.65 32.07 -3.86
N SER A 255 38.02 33.11 -4.45
CA SER A 255 38.29 34.56 -4.35
C SER A 255 39.73 35.13 -4.47
N ARG A 256 39.88 36.11 -5.37
CA ARG A 256 40.73 37.30 -5.15
C ARG A 256 40.20 38.50 -5.96
N ASP A 257 40.28 39.70 -5.38
CA ASP A 257 39.69 40.96 -5.87
C ASP A 257 40.67 41.81 -6.71
N LEU A 258 40.18 42.82 -7.45
CA LEU A 258 40.30 44.25 -7.04
C LEU A 258 39.69 45.25 -8.08
N VAL A 259 38.68 46.04 -7.66
CA VAL A 259 38.35 47.47 -7.98
C VAL A 259 38.58 48.00 -9.42
N THR A 260 37.59 48.53 -10.17
CA THR A 260 36.98 49.87 -9.99
C THR A 260 35.74 50.06 -10.88
N GLY A 261 34.71 50.82 -10.47
CA GLY A 261 33.75 51.47 -11.40
C GLY A 261 32.25 51.48 -11.03
N SER A 262 31.67 52.67 -10.96
CA SER A 262 30.22 53.00 -10.86
C SER A 262 30.01 54.36 -11.58
N PRO A 263 28.79 54.85 -11.94
CA PRO A 263 27.44 54.49 -11.42
C PRO A 263 26.26 54.48 -12.46
N ALA A 264 25.02 54.43 -11.94
CA ALA A 264 23.79 55.15 -12.39
C ALA A 264 22.75 54.54 -13.38
N ALA A 265 21.57 54.24 -12.80
CA ALA A 265 20.21 54.77 -13.10
C ALA A 265 19.49 54.65 -14.49
N ARG A 266 18.52 53.72 -14.53
CA ARG A 266 17.08 53.91 -14.92
C ARG A 266 16.76 54.23 -16.44
N PRO A 267 15.49 54.48 -16.90
CA PRO A 267 14.80 53.50 -17.78
C PRO A 267 14.13 54.01 -19.10
N ALA A 268 13.56 53.05 -19.86
CA ALA A 268 12.50 53.19 -20.90
C ALA A 268 12.94 53.86 -22.24
N THR A 269 12.16 53.90 -23.36
CA THR A 269 10.75 53.55 -23.68
C THR A 269 10.56 53.25 -25.19
N THR A 270 9.49 52.54 -25.59
CA THR A 270 8.88 52.50 -26.97
C THR A 270 9.73 51.90 -28.12
N THR A 271 9.22 51.54 -29.31
CA THR A 271 8.03 51.96 -30.10
C THR A 271 7.20 50.81 -30.74
N LEU A 272 5.90 51.06 -30.95
CA LEU A 272 5.04 50.43 -31.99
C LEU A 272 5.15 51.28 -33.29
N PRO A 273 4.85 50.79 -34.51
CA PRO A 273 3.53 50.28 -34.96
C PRO A 273 3.61 49.03 -35.89
N GLY A 274 2.55 48.47 -36.52
CA GLY A 274 1.09 48.64 -36.36
C GLY A 274 0.25 48.11 -37.55
N SER A 275 -0.86 47.44 -37.24
CA SER A 275 -2.11 47.24 -38.05
C SER A 275 -2.09 46.69 -39.51
N GLY A 276 -2.73 45.52 -39.70
CA GLY A 276 -3.54 45.16 -40.91
C GLY A 276 -2.86 44.38 -42.05
N THR A 277 -3.54 43.67 -42.97
CA THR A 277 -4.95 43.17 -43.05
C THR A 277 -5.05 42.04 -44.12
N ALA A 278 -6.10 41.21 -44.06
CA ALA A 278 -6.75 40.47 -45.17
C ALA A 278 -6.21 39.12 -45.72
N SER A 279 -7.18 38.25 -46.05
CA SER A 279 -7.16 37.08 -46.96
C SER A 279 -7.87 37.47 -48.29
N PRO A 280 -8.34 36.58 -49.23
CA PRO A 280 -8.27 35.11 -49.39
C PRO A 280 -7.51 34.78 -50.72
N PRO A 281 -7.96 34.10 -51.83
CA PRO A 281 -9.09 33.18 -52.10
C PRO A 281 -8.83 31.95 -53.04
N ALA A 282 -9.89 31.13 -53.18
CA ALA A 282 -10.38 30.41 -54.38
C ALA A 282 -9.65 29.18 -55.02
N GLU A 283 -10.37 28.05 -54.96
CA GLU A 283 -10.83 27.17 -56.08
C GLU A 283 -9.88 26.50 -57.10
N ALA A 284 -10.03 25.16 -57.19
CA ALA A 284 -10.10 24.39 -58.44
C ALA A 284 -11.00 23.14 -58.24
N GLN A 285 -11.58 22.58 -59.31
CA GLN A 285 -12.55 21.47 -59.26
C GLN A 285 -12.13 20.26 -60.10
N GLY A 286 -12.68 19.08 -59.78
CA GLY A 286 -12.70 17.90 -60.66
C GLY A 286 -11.47 17.00 -60.62
N THR A 287 -11.52 15.73 -61.07
CA THR A 287 -12.66 14.92 -61.56
C THR A 287 -12.36 13.44 -61.27
N ALA A 288 -13.39 12.57 -61.25
CA ALA A 288 -13.20 11.13 -61.09
C ALA A 288 -12.58 10.45 -62.33
N GLY A 289 -11.87 9.34 -62.12
CA GLY A 289 -11.30 8.48 -63.15
C GLY A 289 -11.01 7.09 -62.56
N ASP A 290 -11.29 6.03 -63.31
CA ASP A 290 -11.57 4.71 -62.76
C ASP A 290 -10.42 3.69 -62.89
N SER A 291 -10.39 2.73 -61.95
CA SER A 291 -9.89 1.35 -62.07
C SER A 291 -8.49 1.03 -62.65
N ILE A 292 -7.73 0.20 -61.90
CA ILE A 292 -7.39 -1.19 -62.27
C ILE A 292 -6.82 -1.94 -61.05
N SER A 293 -7.06 -3.26 -61.00
CA SER A 293 -6.72 -4.14 -59.87
C SER A 293 -5.30 -4.69 -59.92
N TRP A 294 -4.67 -4.89 -58.75
CA TRP A 294 -3.72 -5.99 -58.55
C TRP A 294 -3.84 -6.57 -57.14
N SER A 295 -4.10 -7.86 -57.03
CA SER A 295 -4.31 -8.58 -55.77
C SER A 295 -3.17 -9.56 -55.46
N SER A 296 -2.51 -9.43 -54.31
CA SER A 296 -1.84 -10.53 -53.58
C SER A 296 -1.21 -10.10 -52.24
N ALA A 297 -0.97 -11.09 -51.37
CA ALA A 297 -0.06 -11.08 -50.22
C ALA A 297 -0.40 -10.21 -48.97
N THR A 298 -1.13 -10.84 -48.05
CA THR A 298 -0.73 -11.06 -46.64
C THR A 298 0.04 -9.94 -45.90
N GLY A 299 -0.64 -9.27 -44.94
CA GLY A 299 0.00 -8.40 -43.96
C GLY A 299 -0.87 -8.16 -42.72
N THR A 300 -0.63 -8.91 -41.64
CA THR A 300 -1.41 -8.81 -40.39
C THR A 300 -1.02 -7.55 -39.61
N GLY A 301 -1.82 -6.49 -39.72
CA GLY A 301 -1.63 -5.24 -38.96
C GLY A 301 -2.64 -5.11 -37.81
N PRO A 302 -2.20 -4.95 -36.53
CA PRO A 302 -3.12 -4.76 -35.42
C PRO A 302 -3.81 -3.39 -35.49
N SER A 303 -5.09 -3.34 -35.10
CA SER A 303 -5.91 -2.13 -35.10
C SER A 303 -5.35 -1.05 -34.16
N VAL A 304 -5.26 0.19 -34.68
CA VAL A 304 -4.91 1.46 -34.01
C VAL A 304 -4.92 1.38 -32.48
N GLY A 305 -3.73 1.35 -31.88
CA GLY A 305 -3.57 1.12 -30.45
C GLY A 305 -4.10 2.27 -29.58
N THR A 306 -4.80 1.90 -28.51
CA THR A 306 -5.10 2.79 -27.38
C THR A 306 -3.80 3.34 -26.81
N SER A 307 -3.57 4.64 -26.96
CA SER A 307 -2.39 5.30 -26.39
C SER A 307 -2.33 5.05 -24.87
N PRO A 308 -1.19 4.62 -24.31
CA PRO A 308 -1.10 4.20 -22.92
C PRO A 308 -1.51 5.35 -21.99
N ALA A 309 -2.45 5.06 -21.07
CA ALA A 309 -2.88 6.00 -20.06
C ALA A 309 -1.73 6.26 -19.08
N CYS A 310 -0.98 7.34 -19.35
CA CYS A 310 0.04 7.91 -18.49
C CYS A 310 -0.43 7.91 -17.03
N SER A 311 0.22 7.11 -16.18
CA SER A 311 -0.21 6.83 -14.80
C SER A 311 0.73 7.46 -13.78
N LEU A 312 0.24 7.70 -12.56
CA LEU A 312 0.99 8.27 -11.44
C LEU A 312 0.88 7.33 -10.23
N GLN A 313 1.99 7.07 -9.52
CA GLN A 313 1.97 6.34 -8.25
C GLN A 313 2.90 7.00 -7.22
N ILE A 314 2.64 6.72 -5.95
CA ILE A 314 3.39 7.20 -4.79
C ILE A 314 3.61 6.04 -3.82
N TRP A 315 4.83 5.91 -3.30
CA TRP A 315 5.19 4.88 -2.33
C TRP A 315 6.31 5.39 -1.41
N SER A 316 6.68 4.59 -0.42
CA SER A 316 7.83 4.87 0.43
C SER A 316 8.69 3.63 0.67
N LEU A 317 9.97 3.87 0.96
CA LEU A 317 10.98 2.87 1.24
C LEU A 317 11.76 3.32 2.50
N PRO A 318 11.67 2.60 3.63
CA PRO A 318 10.72 1.52 3.94
C PRO A 318 9.23 1.97 3.85
N PRO A 319 8.26 1.05 3.73
CA PRO A 319 6.84 1.37 3.51
C PRO A 319 6.15 2.08 4.69
N ASN A 320 6.71 1.95 5.90
CA ASN A 320 6.41 2.77 7.07
C ASN A 320 7.74 3.34 7.60
N GLY A 321 7.73 4.57 8.11
CA GLY A 321 8.91 5.17 8.72
C GLY A 321 9.22 4.57 10.09
N THR A 322 10.50 4.61 10.48
CA THR A 322 10.96 4.32 11.85
C THR A 322 11.78 5.49 12.38
N GLN A 323 11.51 5.91 13.63
CA GLN A 323 12.11 7.10 14.23
C GLN A 323 13.64 7.01 14.22
N GLY A 324 14.31 8.07 13.76
CA GLY A 324 15.77 8.14 13.67
C GLY A 324 16.40 7.38 12.49
N ARG A 325 15.63 6.60 11.71
CA ARG A 325 16.11 5.87 10.52
C ARG A 325 15.87 6.67 9.24
N ALA A 326 16.61 6.36 8.17
CA ALA A 326 16.42 6.97 6.87
C ALA A 326 15.10 6.52 6.21
N LEU A 327 14.48 7.43 5.45
CA LEU A 327 13.17 7.23 4.83
C LEU A 327 13.10 7.98 3.48
N ARG A 328 12.66 7.30 2.43
CA ARG A 328 12.51 7.87 1.08
C ARG A 328 11.07 7.72 0.61
N ILE A 329 10.39 8.83 0.32
CA ILE A 329 9.05 8.84 -0.28
C ILE A 329 9.23 9.18 -1.76
N GLU A 330 8.87 8.29 -2.68
CA GLU A 330 8.99 8.53 -4.13
C GLU A 330 7.59 8.65 -4.77
N CYS A 331 7.45 9.61 -5.68
CA CYS A 331 6.31 9.71 -6.57
C CYS A 331 6.80 9.75 -8.02
N ARG A 332 6.24 8.89 -8.87
CA ARG A 332 6.67 8.66 -10.25
C ARG A 332 5.49 8.57 -11.20
N ALA A 333 5.70 9.03 -12.42
CA ALA A 333 4.77 8.96 -13.53
C ALA A 333 5.32 8.04 -14.64
N TRP A 334 4.49 7.11 -15.11
CA TRP A 334 4.81 6.21 -16.22
C TRP A 334 4.06 6.69 -17.46
N CYS A 335 4.75 7.47 -18.29
CA CYS A 335 4.17 8.20 -19.40
C CYS A 335 5.09 8.12 -20.63
N ALA A 336 4.51 8.04 -21.83
CA ALA A 336 5.26 7.88 -23.09
C ALA A 336 6.03 9.15 -23.55
N GLY A 337 6.27 10.10 -22.66
CA GLY A 337 6.97 11.35 -22.92
C GLY A 337 7.23 12.11 -21.62
N ASN A 338 8.01 13.19 -21.70
CA ASN A 338 8.43 13.99 -20.55
C ASN A 338 7.21 14.52 -19.78
N ALA A 339 7.05 14.09 -18.53
CA ALA A 339 6.03 14.56 -17.62
C ALA A 339 6.68 15.15 -16.36
N THR A 340 5.97 16.03 -15.66
CA THR A 340 6.54 16.73 -14.48
C THR A 340 5.74 16.39 -13.23
N VAL A 341 6.38 15.67 -12.30
CA VAL A 341 5.81 15.39 -10.97
C VAL A 341 6.10 16.57 -10.03
N ARG A 342 5.15 16.94 -9.17
CA ARG A 342 5.35 17.89 -8.06
C ARG A 342 4.63 17.45 -6.79
N TRP A 343 5.15 17.81 -5.64
CA TRP A 343 4.46 17.67 -4.35
C TRP A 343 3.40 18.76 -4.18
N LEU A 344 2.17 18.35 -3.83
CA LEU A 344 1.06 19.23 -3.44
C LEU A 344 0.94 19.37 -1.92
N ARG A 345 1.26 18.28 -1.19
CA ARG A 345 1.14 18.23 0.27
C ARG A 345 2.19 17.30 0.86
N THR A 346 2.77 17.76 1.96
CA THR A 346 3.67 17.04 2.86
C THR A 346 3.29 17.42 4.30
N PRO A 347 3.46 16.54 5.31
CA PRO A 347 3.16 16.86 6.71
C PRO A 347 3.92 18.07 7.28
N VAL A 348 5.16 18.28 6.83
CA VAL A 348 5.97 19.47 7.12
C VAL A 348 6.34 20.19 5.81
N ALA A 349 6.94 21.38 5.89
CA ALA A 349 7.37 22.13 4.72
C ALA A 349 8.40 21.36 3.88
N LEU A 350 8.34 21.47 2.55
CA LEU A 350 9.23 20.77 1.61
C LEU A 350 10.73 21.02 1.88
N SER A 351 11.08 22.18 2.46
CA SER A 351 12.45 22.52 2.87
C SER A 351 13.02 21.69 4.03
N GLN A 352 12.22 20.83 4.68
CA GLN A 352 12.69 19.84 5.66
C GLN A 352 13.07 18.49 5.04
N TYR A 353 12.87 18.32 3.72
CA TYR A 353 13.24 17.14 2.95
C TYR A 353 14.35 17.47 1.96
N ARG A 354 15.17 16.48 1.58
CA ARG A 354 16.03 16.57 0.39
C ARG A 354 15.19 16.11 -0.82
N GLU A 355 14.69 17.05 -1.62
CA GLU A 355 13.93 16.73 -2.85
C GLU A 355 14.89 16.39 -4.00
N GLU A 356 14.66 15.25 -4.65
CA GLU A 356 15.36 14.74 -5.82
C GLU A 356 14.37 14.64 -6.99
N ALA A 357 14.28 15.68 -7.80
CA ALA A 357 13.40 15.73 -8.97
C ALA A 357 14.14 15.26 -10.24
N ALA A 358 13.59 14.22 -10.89
CA ALA A 358 14.12 13.60 -12.10
C ALA A 358 13.04 13.56 -13.21
N GLY A 359 12.44 14.72 -13.50
CA GLY A 359 11.40 14.88 -14.53
C GLY A 359 10.12 14.11 -14.18
N SER A 360 9.99 12.90 -14.73
CA SER A 360 8.87 11.98 -14.51
C SER A 360 8.85 11.36 -13.09
N SER A 361 9.80 11.68 -12.21
CA SER A 361 9.67 11.42 -10.77
C SER A 361 10.16 12.58 -9.90
N SER A 362 9.68 12.62 -8.66
CA SER A 362 10.29 13.36 -7.56
C SER A 362 10.29 12.49 -6.31
N ALA A 363 11.43 12.44 -5.61
CA ALA A 363 11.58 11.74 -4.34
C ALA A 363 11.95 12.72 -3.21
N LEU A 364 11.38 12.49 -2.03
CA LEU A 364 11.72 13.19 -0.80
C LEU A 364 12.57 12.25 0.07
N GLN A 365 13.83 12.60 0.32
CA GLN A 365 14.65 11.89 1.29
C GLN A 365 14.65 12.57 2.66
N LEU A 366 14.62 11.75 3.71
CA LEU A 366 14.89 12.09 5.09
C LEU A 366 16.04 11.22 5.59
N ASP A 367 17.15 11.83 6.01
CA ASP A 367 18.27 11.11 6.62
C ASP A 367 17.88 10.51 8.00
N ARG A 368 16.90 11.11 8.67
CA ARG A 368 16.24 10.62 9.90
C ARG A 368 14.74 10.97 9.89
N ALA A 369 13.88 9.97 9.98
CA ALA A 369 12.45 10.16 10.17
C ALA A 369 12.12 10.53 11.63
N GLU A 370 10.98 11.19 11.83
CA GLU A 370 10.48 11.65 13.13
C GLU A 370 8.95 11.62 13.14
N PRO A 371 8.28 11.59 14.30
CA PRO A 371 6.82 11.62 14.36
C PRO A 371 6.16 12.82 13.65
N ARG A 372 6.86 13.96 13.47
CA ARG A 372 6.33 15.09 12.67
C ARG A 372 6.29 14.82 11.15
N HIS A 373 7.00 13.80 10.67
CA HIS A 373 7.01 13.38 9.26
C HIS A 373 5.89 12.37 8.94
N GLN A 374 5.14 11.91 9.94
CA GLN A 374 3.90 11.14 9.77
C GLN A 374 2.78 12.00 9.19
N GLY A 375 1.97 11.44 8.30
CA GLY A 375 0.75 12.08 7.82
C GLY A 375 0.47 11.85 6.33
N HIS A 376 -0.15 12.84 5.70
CA HIS A 376 -0.69 12.74 4.36
C HIS A 376 0.22 13.40 3.32
N TYR A 377 0.84 12.58 2.48
CA TYR A 377 1.65 13.00 1.34
C TYR A 377 0.80 13.00 0.08
N GLN A 378 0.89 14.04 -0.75
CA GLN A 378 0.20 14.12 -2.05
C GLN A 378 1.13 14.68 -3.11
N CYS A 379 1.17 14.04 -4.28
CA CYS A 379 1.85 14.53 -5.47
C CYS A 379 0.88 14.65 -6.64
N VAL A 380 1.21 15.54 -7.58
CA VAL A 380 0.46 15.81 -8.80
C VAL A 380 1.34 15.59 -10.03
N LEU A 381 0.72 15.08 -11.09
CA LEU A 381 1.25 15.11 -12.44
C LEU A 381 0.81 16.40 -13.13
N LEU A 382 1.75 17.22 -13.58
CA LEU A 382 1.43 18.39 -14.41
C LEU A 382 1.34 17.97 -15.90
N GLY A 383 0.23 18.33 -16.55
CA GLY A 383 -0.02 18.06 -17.96
C GLY A 383 -1.51 18.11 -18.32
N HIS A 384 -1.85 17.73 -19.56
CA HIS A 384 -3.24 17.73 -20.07
C HIS A 384 -4.21 16.76 -19.34
N ARG A 385 -3.69 15.85 -18.51
CA ARG A 385 -4.47 15.00 -17.60
C ARG A 385 -3.85 15.05 -16.21
N SER A 386 -4.16 16.09 -15.45
CA SER A 386 -3.69 16.27 -14.08
C SER A 386 -4.21 15.14 -13.18
N GLN A 387 -3.31 14.29 -12.73
CA GLN A 387 -3.58 13.22 -11.77
C GLN A 387 -2.99 13.59 -10.42
N VAL A 388 -3.68 13.25 -9.34
CA VAL A 388 -3.20 13.41 -7.97
C VAL A 388 -3.30 12.05 -7.30
N VAL A 389 -2.22 11.63 -6.64
CA VAL A 389 -2.18 10.44 -5.80
C VAL A 389 -1.71 10.80 -4.40
N SER A 390 -2.07 9.97 -3.43
CA SER A 390 -1.84 10.22 -2.01
C SER A 390 -1.33 8.99 -1.28
N LEU A 391 -0.36 9.19 -0.40
CA LEU A 391 0.13 8.19 0.54
C LEU A 391 -0.15 8.67 1.97
N GLN A 392 -0.72 7.82 2.80
CA GLN A 392 -0.76 8.01 4.24
C GLN A 392 0.42 7.24 4.84
N LEU A 393 1.35 7.95 5.48
CA LEU A 393 2.59 7.37 6.01
C LEU A 393 2.63 7.52 7.53
N THR A 394 2.90 6.43 8.24
CA THR A 394 3.18 6.43 9.69
C THR A 394 4.68 6.45 9.97
N VAL A 395 5.05 6.91 11.18
CA VAL A 395 6.41 6.79 11.70
C VAL A 395 6.35 6.19 13.09
N SER A 396 6.76 4.92 13.21
CA SER A 396 6.83 4.19 14.47
C SER A 396 8.13 4.49 15.22
N ASP A 397 8.12 4.35 16.54
CA ASP A 397 9.34 4.39 17.34
C ASP A 397 10.26 3.19 17.01
N ASP A 398 11.58 3.34 17.16
CA ASP A 398 12.52 2.25 16.89
C ASP A 398 12.49 1.21 18.02
N PRO A 399 12.09 -0.05 17.78
CA PRO A 399 12.03 -1.08 18.83
C PRO A 399 13.41 -1.46 19.39
N SER A 400 14.51 -1.13 18.71
CA SER A 400 15.87 -1.26 19.23
C SER A 400 16.34 -0.06 20.07
N GLY A 401 15.51 1.00 20.17
CA GLY A 401 15.75 2.21 20.97
C GLY A 401 15.56 2.04 22.48
N ALA A 402 15.20 0.84 22.95
CA ALA A 402 15.07 0.50 24.37
C ALA A 402 16.46 0.39 25.05
N GLY A 403 17.13 1.52 25.24
CA GLY A 403 18.25 1.64 26.17
C GLY A 403 17.81 1.22 27.59
N PRO A 404 18.71 0.70 28.44
CA PRO A 404 18.36 0.11 29.73
C PRO A 404 17.91 1.16 30.75
N ALA A 405 16.64 1.56 30.67
CA ALA A 405 15.97 2.32 31.70
C ALA A 405 15.93 1.47 32.98
N ILE A 406 16.58 1.96 34.04
CA ILE A 406 16.77 1.23 35.30
C ILE A 406 15.43 1.18 36.07
N ALA A 407 14.58 0.21 35.72
CA ALA A 407 13.31 -0.07 36.38
C ALA A 407 13.50 -0.95 37.63
N SER A 408 14.21 -0.44 38.63
CA SER A 408 14.47 -1.15 39.88
C SER A 408 13.24 -1.14 40.80
N GLY A 409 12.59 -2.31 40.95
CA GLY A 409 11.40 -2.53 41.81
C GLY A 409 10.09 -2.29 41.04
N THR A 410 9.09 -3.17 41.11
CA THR A 410 8.55 -3.79 42.35
C THR A 410 7.92 -5.17 42.11
N THR A 411 8.57 -6.26 42.54
CA THR A 411 8.09 -7.65 42.32
C THR A 411 7.98 -8.52 43.58
N PHE A 412 8.00 -7.93 44.78
CA PHE A 412 7.86 -8.65 46.06
C PHE A 412 6.50 -8.50 46.77
N SER A 413 5.58 -7.67 46.26
CA SER A 413 4.35 -7.27 46.98
C SER A 413 3.16 -8.23 46.87
N LEU A 414 3.24 -9.34 46.12
CA LEU A 414 2.14 -10.32 46.01
C LEU A 414 2.32 -11.52 46.94
N LEU A 415 3.50 -12.16 46.96
CA LEU A 415 3.78 -13.26 47.91
C LEU A 415 3.67 -12.81 49.37
N GLY A 416 4.09 -11.58 49.69
CA GLY A 416 3.94 -11.02 51.03
C GLY A 416 2.48 -10.94 51.51
N LEU A 417 1.56 -10.52 50.64
CA LEU A 417 0.12 -10.44 50.97
C LEU A 417 -0.55 -11.81 51.09
N ILE A 418 -0.10 -12.81 50.33
CA ILE A 418 -0.55 -14.19 50.47
C ILE A 418 -0.08 -14.78 51.81
N VAL A 419 1.19 -14.55 52.20
CA VAL A 419 1.71 -15.02 53.48
C VAL A 419 1.01 -14.33 54.66
N THR A 420 0.81 -13.00 54.64
CA THR A 420 0.14 -12.30 55.75
C THR A 420 -1.34 -12.66 55.86
N SER A 421 -2.06 -12.85 54.75
CA SER A 421 -3.46 -13.31 54.80
C SER A 421 -3.58 -14.75 55.32
N VAL A 422 -2.71 -15.67 54.92
CA VAL A 422 -2.67 -17.05 55.45
C VAL A 422 -2.29 -17.07 56.94
N VAL A 423 -1.33 -16.26 57.38
CA VAL A 423 -0.94 -16.14 58.80
C VAL A 423 -2.10 -15.56 59.62
N SER A 424 -2.71 -14.46 59.19
CA SER A 424 -3.87 -13.85 59.88
C SER A 424 -5.07 -14.80 59.94
N HIS A 425 -5.37 -15.54 58.88
CA HIS A 425 -6.45 -16.54 58.89
C HIS A 425 -6.14 -17.73 59.82
N ARG A 426 -4.88 -18.19 59.90
CA ARG A 426 -4.45 -19.22 60.85
C ARG A 426 -4.49 -18.74 62.31
N LEU A 427 -4.11 -17.48 62.57
CA LEU A 427 -4.23 -16.86 63.89
C LEU A 427 -5.70 -16.68 64.29
N TRP A 428 -6.56 -16.20 63.39
CA TRP A 428 -8.00 -16.04 63.66
C TRP A 428 -8.67 -17.39 63.97
N LYS A 429 -8.35 -18.46 63.22
CA LYS A 429 -8.82 -19.82 63.56
C LYS A 429 -8.28 -20.32 64.91
N ARG A 430 -7.05 -19.98 65.31
CA ARG A 430 -6.52 -20.33 66.64
C ARG A 430 -7.25 -19.58 67.76
N PHE A 431 -7.41 -18.27 67.67
CA PHE A 431 -8.11 -17.48 68.69
C PHE A 431 -9.59 -17.87 68.81
N ARG A 432 -10.28 -18.13 67.70
CA ARG A 432 -11.68 -18.61 67.73
C ARG A 432 -11.83 -20.00 68.35
N SER A 433 -10.75 -20.79 68.40
CA SER A 433 -10.70 -22.10 69.07
C SER A 433 -10.30 -22.02 70.56
N GLN A 434 -10.12 -20.83 71.14
CA GLN A 434 -9.77 -20.64 72.56
C GLN A 434 -10.83 -19.86 73.37
N TYR A 435 -12.00 -19.60 72.79
CA TYR A 435 -13.11 -18.89 73.44
C TYR A 435 -14.48 -19.60 73.34
N GLU A 436 -14.48 -20.89 72.99
CA GLU A 436 -15.66 -21.78 73.09
C GLU A 436 -15.28 -23.00 73.93
N LEU A 437 -15.69 -22.99 75.21
CA LEU A 437 -15.86 -24.08 76.20
C LEU A 437 -15.65 -23.56 77.64
N PRO A 438 -16.40 -24.03 78.66
CA PRO A 438 -17.61 -24.86 78.58
C PRO A 438 -18.87 -24.05 78.24
#